data_AF-Q2J2Z7-F1
#
_entry.id   AF-Q2J2Z7-F1
#
_cell.length_a   1.000
_cell.length_b   1.000
_cell.length_c   1.000
_cell.angle_alpha   90.00
_cell.angle_beta   90.00
_cell.angle_gamma   90.00
#
_symmetry.space_group_name_H-M   'P 1'
#
loop_
_entity.id
_entity.type
_entity.pdbx_description
1 polymer ?
#
loop_
_entity_poly.entity_id
_entity_poly.type
_entity_poly.pdbx_seq_one_letter_code
_entity_poly.pdbx_strand_id
1 'polypeptide(L)'
;MARTIRKSGVKQVPLSEVKDDLSRYLREAETREIVITRHGKPAGVLIGFESEDAWFDYRLENDPRFQQRIEQARSSLKEGRGVRIEDVETD
;
A
#
# COMPACT_ATOMS: atom_id res chain seq x y z
N MET A 1 1.40 -4.78 6.44
CA MET A 1 1.95 -6.08 5.97
C MET A 1 2.06 -6.08 4.44
N ALA A 2 1.19 -5.36 3.70
CA ALA A 2 1.32 -5.19 2.24
C ALA A 2 2.59 -4.41 1.81
N ARG A 3 3.01 -3.40 2.58
CA ARG A 3 4.22 -2.61 2.27
C ARG A 3 5.53 -3.42 2.30
N THR A 4 5.58 -4.54 3.04
CA THR A 4 6.79 -5.39 3.12
C THR A 4 6.98 -6.22 1.85
N ILE A 5 5.89 -6.56 1.14
CA ILE A 5 5.94 -7.33 -0.11
C ILE A 5 6.37 -6.44 -1.28
N ARG A 6 6.00 -5.15 -1.29
CA ARG A 6 6.31 -4.18 -2.37
C ARG A 6 7.74 -3.59 -2.34
N LYS A 7 8.65 -4.13 -1.52
CA LYS A 7 10.04 -3.66 -1.43
C LYS A 7 10.95 -4.15 -2.58
N SER A 8 10.40 -4.75 -3.64
CA SER A 8 11.09 -4.89 -4.91
C SER A 8 11.35 -3.49 -5.48
N GLY A 9 12.58 -3.20 -5.91
CA GLY A 9 13.04 -1.84 -6.19
C GLY A 9 12.11 -1.00 -7.09
N VAL A 10 12.11 0.31 -6.84
CA VAL A 10 11.32 1.29 -7.61
C VAL A 10 11.90 1.45 -9.02
N LYS A 11 11.07 1.28 -10.04
CA LYS A 11 11.44 1.55 -11.44
C LYS A 11 10.98 2.95 -11.83
N GLN A 12 11.83 3.74 -12.49
CA GLN A 12 11.43 5.03 -13.06
C GLN A 12 11.19 4.87 -14.56
N VAL A 13 10.07 5.38 -15.06
CA VAL A 13 9.67 5.27 -16.47
C VAL A 13 9.15 6.62 -16.97
N PRO A 14 9.57 7.10 -18.15
CA PRO A 14 9.00 8.29 -18.78
C PRO A 14 7.50 8.14 -19.08
N LEU A 15 6.75 9.23 -18.92
CA LEU A 15 5.32 9.27 -19.23
C LEU A 15 5.00 8.85 -20.68
N SER A 16 5.88 9.13 -21.63
CA SER A 16 5.73 8.69 -23.03
C SER A 16 5.71 7.17 -23.13
N GLU A 17 6.67 6.48 -22.51
CA GLU A 17 6.72 5.02 -22.55
C GLU A 17 5.52 4.37 -21.86
N VAL A 18 5.04 4.97 -20.75
CA VAL A 18 3.83 4.47 -20.07
C VAL A 18 2.60 4.63 -20.95
N LYS A 19 2.51 5.71 -21.76
CA LYS A 19 1.40 5.89 -22.70
C LYS A 19 1.45 4.87 -23.84
N ASP A 20 2.65 4.56 -24.33
CA ASP A 20 2.85 3.65 -25.45
C ASP A 20 2.60 2.18 -25.06
N ASP A 21 2.84 1.82 -23.79
CA ASP A 21 2.70 0.43 -23.32
C ASP A 21 2.12 0.33 -21.89
N LEU A 22 0.96 0.97 -21.66
CA LEU A 22 0.32 1.03 -20.34
C LEU A 22 0.00 -0.38 -19.80
N SER A 23 -0.45 -1.28 -20.65
CA SER A 23 -0.84 -2.64 -20.26
C SER A 23 0.35 -3.44 -19.72
N ARG A 24 1.53 -3.38 -20.36
CA ARG A 24 2.74 -4.02 -19.83
C ARG A 24 3.14 -3.44 -18.49
N TYR A 25 3.11 -2.12 -18.36
CA TYR A 25 3.52 -1.45 -17.13
C TYR A 25 2.53 -1.68 -15.99
N LEU A 26 1.23 -1.85 -16.25
CA LEU A 26 0.26 -2.27 -15.24
C LEU A 26 0.58 -3.67 -14.69
N ARG A 27 0.94 -4.63 -15.56
CA ARG A 27 1.38 -5.97 -15.12
C ARG A 27 2.67 -5.93 -14.33
N GLU A 28 3.64 -5.13 -14.77
CA GLU A 28 4.89 -4.95 -14.02
C GLU A 28 4.62 -4.30 -12.65
N ALA A 29 3.65 -3.37 -12.58
CA ALA A 29 3.30 -2.65 -11.37
C ALA A 29 2.57 -3.50 -10.31
N GLU A 30 2.09 -4.70 -10.66
CA GLU A 30 1.52 -5.66 -9.70
C GLU A 30 2.58 -6.09 -8.67
N THR A 31 3.83 -6.23 -9.10
CA THR A 31 4.93 -6.77 -8.28
C THR A 31 5.86 -5.70 -7.69
N ARG A 32 5.87 -4.48 -8.24
CA ARG A 32 6.74 -3.36 -7.81
C ARG A 32 6.15 -2.00 -8.14
N GLU A 33 6.60 -0.95 -7.45
CA GLU A 33 6.15 0.41 -7.78
C GLU A 33 6.88 0.97 -9.01
N ILE A 34 6.12 1.68 -9.86
CA ILE A 34 6.67 2.40 -11.01
C ILE A 34 6.46 3.90 -10.82
N VAL A 35 7.55 4.66 -10.71
CA VAL A 35 7.53 6.12 -10.70
C VAL A 35 7.49 6.63 -12.14
N ILE A 36 6.39 7.28 -12.49
CA ILE A 36 6.22 7.94 -13.78
C ILE A 36 6.93 9.29 -13.74
N THR A 37 7.78 9.56 -14.72
CA THR A 37 8.49 10.84 -14.85
C THR A 37 7.97 11.66 -16.04
N ARG A 38 7.93 12.99 -15.88
CA ARG A 38 7.65 13.95 -16.95
C ARG A 38 8.81 14.93 -17.04
N HIS A 39 9.46 15.00 -18.20
CA HIS A 39 10.68 15.78 -18.41
C HIS A 39 11.78 15.45 -17.37
N GLY A 40 11.95 14.15 -17.06
CA GLY A 40 12.94 13.67 -16.10
C GLY A 40 12.61 13.90 -14.61
N LYS A 41 11.44 14.50 -14.29
CA LYS A 41 11.00 14.73 -12.91
C LYS A 41 9.86 13.77 -12.53
N PRO A 42 9.81 13.23 -11.29
CA PRO A 42 8.68 12.44 -10.82
C PRO A 42 7.36 13.21 -10.96
N ALA A 43 6.35 12.53 -11.52
CA ALA A 43 5.04 13.10 -11.80
C ALA A 43 3.89 12.26 -11.21
N GLY A 44 4.12 10.97 -10.98
CA GLY A 44 3.13 10.08 -10.37
C GLY A 44 3.71 8.70 -10.11
N VAL A 45 2.90 7.82 -9.51
CA VAL A 45 3.24 6.42 -9.26
C VAL A 45 2.15 5.55 -9.88
N LEU A 46 2.54 4.50 -10.59
CA LEU A 46 1.66 3.43 -11.01
C LEU A 46 1.80 2.26 -10.04
N ILE A 47 0.67 1.85 -9.47
CA ILE A 47 0.56 0.72 -8.55
C ILE A 47 -0.43 -0.26 -9.18
N GLY A 48 0.02 -1.48 -9.43
CA GLY A 48 -0.85 -2.60 -9.82
C GLY A 48 -1.27 -3.40 -8.58
N PHE A 49 -2.34 -4.18 -8.72
CA PHE A 49 -2.83 -5.08 -7.68
C PHE A 49 -2.93 -6.49 -8.27
N GLU A 50 -2.23 -7.45 -7.65
CA GLU A 50 -2.26 -8.86 -8.05
C GLU A 50 -3.64 -9.51 -7.82
N SER A 51 -4.43 -8.97 -6.89
CA SER A 51 -5.74 -9.49 -6.50
C SER A 51 -6.68 -8.42 -5.94
N GLU A 52 -7.96 -8.77 -5.78
CA GLU A 52 -8.93 -7.94 -5.06
C GLU A 52 -8.54 -7.73 -3.59
N ASP A 53 -7.94 -8.74 -2.95
CA ASP A 53 -7.44 -8.62 -1.58
C ASP A 53 -6.31 -7.58 -1.49
N ALA A 54 -5.38 -7.57 -2.46
CA ALA A 54 -4.30 -6.58 -2.51
C ALA A 54 -4.83 -5.16 -2.73
N TRP A 55 -5.93 -5.01 -3.48
CA TRP A 55 -6.64 -3.75 -3.62
C TRP A 55 -7.35 -3.33 -2.34
N PHE A 56 -8.04 -4.26 -1.67
CA PHE A 56 -8.71 -4.03 -0.40
C PHE A 56 -7.73 -3.58 0.68
N ASP A 57 -6.60 -4.29 0.83
CA ASP A 57 -5.53 -3.95 1.75
C ASP A 57 -5.02 -2.53 1.50
N TYR A 58 -4.77 -2.17 0.24
CA TYR A 58 -4.34 -0.81 -0.11
C TYR A 58 -5.38 0.23 0.30
N ARG A 59 -6.66 0.00 0.04
CA ARG A 59 -7.72 0.93 0.46
C ARG A 59 -7.79 1.07 1.96
N LEU A 60 -7.71 -0.04 2.70
CA LEU A 60 -7.78 -0.05 4.15
C LEU A 60 -6.57 0.67 4.77
N GLU A 61 -5.37 0.40 4.26
CA GLU A 61 -4.13 1.09 4.65
C GLU A 61 -4.18 2.60 4.37
N ASN A 62 -5.02 3.06 3.43
CA ASN A 62 -5.17 4.49 3.11
C ASN A 62 -6.48 5.11 3.62
N ASP A 63 -7.33 4.40 4.37
CA ASP A 63 -8.54 4.96 4.97
C ASP A 63 -8.19 5.76 6.24
N PRO A 64 -8.43 7.08 6.30
CA PRO A 64 -8.12 7.89 7.47
C PRO A 64 -8.81 7.42 8.75
N ARG A 65 -10.03 6.86 8.64
CA ARG A 65 -10.78 6.34 9.79
C ARG A 65 -10.12 5.09 10.35
N PHE A 66 -9.60 4.22 9.46
CA PHE A 66 -8.86 3.05 9.89
C PHE A 66 -7.55 3.46 10.58
N GLN A 67 -6.82 4.40 10.00
CA GLN A 67 -5.59 4.93 10.60
C GLN A 67 -5.84 5.53 11.99
N GLN A 68 -6.88 6.34 12.13
CA GLN A 68 -7.26 6.93 13.43
C GLN A 68 -7.59 5.85 14.47
N ARG A 69 -8.33 4.79 14.09
CA ARG A 69 -8.65 3.67 14.98
C ARG A 69 -7.40 2.92 15.42
N ILE A 70 -6.45 2.68 14.52
CA ILE A 70 -5.17 2.03 14.83
C ILE A 70 -4.34 2.91 15.79
N GLU A 71 -4.30 4.22 15.56
CA GLU A 71 -3.60 5.15 16.45
C GLU A 71 -4.20 5.16 17.86
N GLN A 72 -5.53 5.24 17.97
CA GLN A 72 -6.24 5.15 19.25
C GLN A 72 -5.95 3.84 19.98
N ALA A 73 -6.03 2.70 19.26
CA ALA A 73 -5.72 1.39 19.84
C ALA A 73 -4.27 1.33 20.36
N ARG A 74 -3.31 1.86 19.60
CA ARG A 74 -1.90 1.95 20.04
C ARG A 74 -1.72 2.84 21.26
N SER A 75 -2.45 3.95 21.37
CA SER A 75 -2.43 4.80 22.58
C SER A 75 -2.96 4.05 23.79
N SER A 76 -4.14 3.41 23.66
CA SER A 76 -4.74 2.61 24.72
C SER A 76 -3.80 1.49 25.21
N LEU A 77 -3.12 0.79 24.30
CA LEU A 77 -2.14 -0.23 24.66
C LEU A 77 -0.96 0.35 25.46
N LYS A 78 -0.42 1.50 25.06
CA LYS A 78 0.66 2.18 25.79
C LYS A 78 0.24 2.65 27.18
N GLU A 79 -1.03 2.99 27.35
CA GLU A 79 -1.64 3.38 28.63
C GLU A 79 -2.04 2.17 29.48
N GLY A 80 -1.74 0.94 29.06
CA GLY A 80 -2.09 -0.28 29.80
C GLY A 80 -3.57 -0.68 29.69
N ARG A 81 -4.35 -0.05 28.81
CA ARG A 81 -5.77 -0.35 28.55
C ARG A 81 -5.95 -1.47 27.51
N GLY A 82 -4.98 -2.37 27.41
CA GLY A 82 -5.01 -3.55 26.54
C GLY A 82 -5.57 -4.78 27.26
N VAL A 83 -6.11 -5.73 26.49
CA VAL A 83 -6.47 -7.06 26.96
C VAL A 83 -5.44 -8.04 26.41
N ARG A 84 -4.94 -8.96 27.24
CA ARG A 84 -4.02 -10.00 26.75
C ARG A 84 -4.82 -10.98 25.92
N ILE A 85 -4.19 -11.60 24.93
CA ILE A 85 -4.91 -12.44 23.96
C ILE A 85 -5.56 -13.66 24.64
N GLU A 86 -4.94 -14.19 25.70
CA GLU A 86 -5.47 -15.27 26.53
C GLU A 86 -6.71 -14.89 27.35
N ASP A 87 -6.95 -13.59 27.57
CA ASP A 87 -8.08 -13.06 28.34
C ASP A 87 -9.21 -12.56 27.44
N VAL A 88 -9.11 -12.73 26.11
CA VAL A 88 -10.18 -12.35 25.17
C VAL A 88 -11.24 -13.46 25.18
N GLU A 89 -12.49 -13.09 25.48
CA GLU A 89 -13.63 -14.01 25.37
C GLU A 89 -13.84 -14.37 23.90
N THR A 90 -13.75 -15.67 23.60
CA THR A 90 -14.09 -16.25 22.29
C THR A 90 -15.40 -17.00 22.44
N ASP A 91 -16.46 -16.51 21.81
CA ASP A 91 -17.71 -17.25 21.56
C ASP A 91 -17.51 -18.34 20.48
#